data_AF-A0A7S0SU77-F1
#
_entry.id   AF-A0A7S0SU77-F1
#
_cell.length_a   1.000
_cell.length_b   1.000
_cell.length_c   1.000
_cell.angle_alpha   90.00
_cell.angle_beta   90.00
_cell.angle_gamma   90.00
#
_symmetry.space_group_name_H-M   'P 1'
#
loop_
_entity.id
_entity.type
_entity.pdbx_description
1 polymer ?
#
loop_
_entity_poly.entity_id
_entity_poly.type
_entity_poly.pdbx_seq_one_letter_code
_entity_poly.pdbx_strand_id
1 'polypeptide(L)'
;VKDLIVLTTINIIINKSKSSDCSLDLSRRVLQLINQDVLSIVSIDSMSSNCQLNPNNNKYIDIEKHHHISNSGDWQCGYCNKLFRSSKYLDRHMLNKHKEFVINNSTASCLADYCPLFMCDLISKDNNIRSNIKSFDKVKVCDESDFIHRQSQCKAVIDSCFDSS
;
A
#
# COMPACT_ATOMS: atom_id res chain seq x y z
N VAL A 1 15.48 24.91 6.47
CA VAL A 1 16.20 24.64 5.19
C VAL A 1 16.63 23.18 5.08
N LYS A 2 17.23 22.58 6.13
CA LYS A 2 17.59 21.15 6.14
C LYS A 2 16.38 20.21 5.99
N ASP A 3 15.26 20.50 6.67
CA ASP A 3 14.05 19.67 6.62
C ASP A 3 13.36 19.68 5.25
N LEU A 4 13.37 20.84 4.58
CA LEU A 4 12.80 20.99 3.24
C LEU A 4 13.59 20.19 2.19
N ILE A 5 14.93 20.18 2.29
CA ILE A 5 15.79 19.40 1.38
C ILE A 5 15.59 17.90 1.62
N VAL A 6 15.47 17.45 2.86
CA VAL A 6 15.22 16.03 3.20
C VAL A 6 13.86 15.58 2.64
N LEU A 7 12.79 16.35 2.88
CA LEU A 7 11.47 16.09 2.32
C LEU A 7 11.48 16.08 0.78
N THR A 8 12.22 17.00 0.15
CA THR A 8 12.34 17.05 -1.31
C THR A 8 13.08 15.83 -1.86
N THR A 9 14.15 15.39 -1.18
CA THR A 9 14.95 14.24 -1.60
C THR A 9 14.20 12.91 -1.39
N ILE A 10 13.43 12.80 -0.30
CA ILE A 10 12.55 11.67 -0.02
C ILE A 10 11.41 11.60 -1.05
N ASN A 11 10.76 12.73 -1.35
CA ASN A 11 9.78 12.82 -2.42
C ASN A 11 10.38 12.46 -3.79
N ILE A 12 11.63 12.85 -4.07
CA ILE A 12 12.32 12.47 -5.31
C ILE A 12 12.53 10.95 -5.38
N ILE A 13 12.86 10.29 -4.26
CA ILE A 13 13.08 8.83 -4.24
C ILE A 13 11.75 8.06 -4.31
N ILE A 14 10.71 8.48 -3.57
CA ILE A 14 9.36 7.91 -3.69
C ILE A 14 8.83 8.09 -5.12
N ASN A 15 9.07 9.25 -5.74
CA ASN A 15 8.72 9.46 -7.15
C ASN A 15 9.62 8.68 -8.14
N LYS A 16 10.84 8.28 -7.74
CA LYS A 16 11.72 7.44 -8.56
C LYS A 16 11.33 5.96 -8.51
N SER A 17 10.67 5.51 -7.44
CA SER A 17 10.09 4.17 -7.31
C SER A 17 8.64 4.06 -7.81
N LYS A 18 8.01 5.17 -8.20
CA LYS A 18 6.66 5.18 -8.79
C LYS A 18 6.66 4.34 -10.06
N SER A 19 5.99 3.19 -10.05
CA SER A 19 5.74 2.47 -11.28
C SER A 19 4.72 3.25 -12.12
N SER A 20 4.89 3.26 -13.45
CA SER A 20 3.95 3.95 -14.36
C SER A 20 2.52 3.40 -14.23
N ASP A 21 2.38 2.15 -13.79
CA ASP A 21 1.12 1.51 -13.42
C ASP A 21 1.13 1.11 -11.95
N CYS A 22 0.17 1.62 -11.17
CA CYS A 22 0.00 1.25 -9.77
C CYS A 22 -0.41 -0.23 -9.64
N SER A 23 0.35 -1.03 -8.90
CA SER A 23 0.02 -2.45 -8.71
C SER A 23 -1.09 -2.63 -7.67
N LEU A 24 -2.25 -3.15 -8.08
CA LEU A 24 -3.39 -3.43 -7.18
C LEU A 24 -3.01 -4.39 -6.04
N ASP A 25 -2.33 -5.51 -6.34
CA ASP A 25 -1.89 -6.49 -5.33
C ASP A 25 -0.94 -5.88 -4.30
N LEU A 26 0.04 -5.07 -4.74
CA LEU A 26 0.97 -4.41 -3.81
C LEU A 26 0.27 -3.32 -3.00
N SER A 27 -0.63 -2.55 -3.62
CA SER A 27 -1.45 -1.55 -2.94
C SER A 27 -2.27 -2.19 -1.81
N ARG A 28 -2.87 -3.35 -2.08
CA ARG A 28 -3.61 -4.15 -1.09
C ARG A 28 -2.73 -4.60 0.07
N ARG A 29 -1.52 -5.10 -0.19
CA ARG A 29 -0.56 -5.49 0.87
C ARG A 29 -0.20 -4.32 1.77
N VAL A 30 0.12 -3.18 1.16
CA VAL A 30 0.46 -1.96 1.92
C VAL A 30 -0.73 -1.50 2.74
N LEU A 31 -1.95 -1.52 2.19
CA LEU A 31 -3.16 -1.20 2.94
C LEU A 31 -3.36 -2.13 4.16
N GLN A 32 -3.14 -3.43 4.00
CA GLN A 32 -3.20 -4.38 5.12
C GLN A 32 -2.20 -4.04 6.23
N LEU A 33 -0.97 -3.67 5.86
CA LEU A 33 0.07 -3.28 6.82
C LEU A 33 -0.22 -1.94 7.49
N ILE A 34 -0.74 -0.96 6.75
CA ILE A 34 -1.19 0.31 7.34
C ILE A 34 -2.27 0.04 8.39
N ASN A 35 -3.26 -0.79 8.08
CA ASN A 35 -4.31 -1.15 9.04
C ASN A 35 -3.75 -1.87 10.27
N GLN A 36 -2.78 -2.75 10.07
CA GLN A 36 -2.20 -3.55 11.15
C GLN A 36 -1.22 -2.78 12.05
N ASP A 37 -0.34 -1.99 11.45
CA ASP A 37 0.82 -1.41 12.15
C ASP A 37 0.64 0.09 12.45
N VAL A 38 -0.16 0.81 11.66
CA VAL A 38 -0.40 2.26 11.86
C VAL A 38 -1.75 2.48 12.53
N LEU A 39 -2.84 2.02 11.93
CA LEU A 39 -4.19 2.30 12.44
C LEU A 39 -4.57 1.48 13.68
N SER A 40 -3.73 0.53 14.09
CA SER A 40 -3.84 -0.11 15.41
C SER A 40 -3.41 0.82 16.55
N ILE A 41 -2.67 1.90 16.23
CA ILE A 41 -2.11 2.85 17.20
C ILE A 41 -2.84 4.20 17.13
N VAL A 42 -3.22 4.65 15.93
CA VAL A 42 -3.81 5.98 15.69
C VAL A 42 -5.10 5.89 14.88
N SER A 43 -6.01 6.86 15.09
CA SER A 43 -7.26 6.93 14.31
C SER A 43 -7.02 7.50 12.92
N ILE A 44 -7.76 7.01 11.92
CA ILE A 44 -7.76 7.58 10.56
C ILE A 44 -8.16 9.06 10.56
N ASP A 45 -9.02 9.49 11.49
CA ASP A 45 -9.49 10.88 11.62
C ASP A 45 -8.39 11.83 12.10
N SER A 46 -7.34 11.29 12.72
CA SER A 46 -6.16 12.06 13.13
C SER A 46 -5.15 12.27 12.00
N MET A 47 -5.35 11.61 10.86
CA MET A 47 -4.48 11.74 9.70
C MET A 47 -4.89 12.97 8.87
N SER A 48 -3.90 13.74 8.42
CA SER A 48 -4.09 14.80 7.43
C SER A 48 -4.83 14.29 6.20
N SER A 49 -5.71 15.12 5.61
CA SER A 49 -6.39 14.79 4.35
C SER A 49 -5.41 14.60 3.19
N ASN A 50 -4.21 15.19 3.28
CA ASN A 50 -3.15 15.07 2.28
C ASN A 50 -2.20 13.89 2.57
N CYS A 51 -2.41 13.15 3.65
CA CYS A 51 -1.59 12.00 4.00
C CYS A 51 -1.67 10.93 2.90
N GLN A 52 -0.52 10.54 2.38
CA GLN A 52 -0.42 9.58 1.29
C GLN A 52 -0.69 8.13 1.74
N LEU A 53 -0.54 7.86 3.04
CA LEU A 53 -0.89 6.57 3.64
C LEU A 53 -2.35 6.50 4.12
N ASN A 54 -3.13 7.57 3.98
CA ASN A 54 -4.52 7.56 4.42
C ASN A 54 -5.31 6.55 3.56
N PRO A 55 -5.94 5.51 4.15
CA PRO A 55 -6.73 4.53 3.42
C PRO A 55 -7.81 5.14 2.52
N ASN A 56 -8.40 6.28 2.91
CA ASN A 56 -9.42 6.97 2.13
C ASN A 56 -8.88 7.56 0.82
N ASN A 57 -7.57 7.83 0.78
CA ASN A 57 -6.89 8.33 -0.41
C ASN A 57 -6.43 7.19 -1.33
N ASN A 58 -6.55 5.91 -0.93
CA ASN A 58 -6.14 4.80 -1.78
C ASN A 58 -6.93 4.79 -3.08
N LYS A 59 -6.23 4.86 -4.21
CA LYS A 59 -6.84 4.90 -5.54
C LYS A 59 -7.73 3.70 -5.88
N TYR A 60 -7.52 2.58 -5.19
CA TYR A 60 -8.25 1.33 -5.39
C TYR A 60 -9.27 1.04 -4.28
N ILE A 61 -9.57 2.01 -3.40
CA ILE A 61 -10.44 1.79 -2.23
C ILE A 61 -11.80 1.17 -2.59
N ASP A 62 -12.43 1.59 -3.70
CA ASP A 62 -13.72 1.05 -4.12
C ASP A 62 -13.58 -0.35 -4.76
N ILE A 63 -12.53 -0.56 -5.57
CA ILE A 63 -12.21 -1.87 -6.15
C ILE A 63 -12.01 -2.92 -5.05
N GLU A 64 -11.27 -2.58 -4.00
CA GLU A 64 -11.01 -3.47 -2.86
C GLU A 64 -12.29 -3.82 -2.10
N LYS A 65 -13.21 -2.86 -1.92
CA LYS A 65 -14.51 -3.10 -1.29
C LYS A 65 -15.37 -4.11 -2.05
N HIS A 66 -15.14 -4.29 -3.34
CA HIS A 66 -15.88 -5.20 -4.22
C HIS A 66 -15.08 -6.45 -4.60
N HIS A 67 -13.97 -6.74 -3.91
CA HIS A 67 -13.14 -7.91 -4.13
C HIS A 67 -13.41 -8.96 -3.04
N HIS A 68 -14.28 -9.93 -3.32
CA HIS A 68 -14.79 -10.88 -2.32
C HIS A 68 -14.35 -12.33 -2.57
N ILE A 69 -14.41 -13.15 -1.52
CA ILE A 69 -14.40 -14.60 -1.62
C ILE A 69 -15.86 -15.06 -1.42
N SER A 70 -16.40 -15.82 -2.36
CA SER A 70 -17.74 -16.37 -2.29
C SER A 70 -17.83 -17.52 -1.28
N ASN A 71 -19.06 -17.97 -0.99
CA ASN A 71 -19.29 -19.13 -0.13
C ASN A 71 -18.66 -20.43 -0.68
N SER A 72 -18.40 -20.52 -1.99
CA SER A 72 -17.73 -21.66 -2.62
C SER A 72 -16.20 -21.60 -2.53
N GLY A 73 -15.64 -20.52 -1.97
CA GLY A 73 -14.20 -20.27 -1.94
C GLY A 73 -13.64 -19.69 -3.25
N ASP A 74 -14.49 -19.44 -4.25
CA ASP A 74 -14.08 -18.75 -5.48
C ASP A 74 -14.01 -17.23 -5.24
N TRP A 75 -13.18 -16.53 -6.01
CA TRP A 75 -13.10 -15.07 -5.98
C TRP A 75 -14.26 -14.46 -6.76
N GLN A 76 -14.99 -13.52 -6.18
CA GLN A 76 -16.19 -12.92 -6.77
C GLN A 76 -16.03 -11.41 -6.95
N CYS A 77 -16.41 -10.93 -8.14
CA CYS A 77 -16.55 -9.50 -8.43
C CYS A 77 -17.84 -8.97 -7.81
N GLY A 78 -17.75 -7.99 -6.91
CA GLY A 78 -18.90 -7.35 -6.28
C GLY A 78 -19.74 -6.48 -7.21
N TYR A 79 -19.20 -6.03 -8.35
CA TYR A 79 -19.94 -5.19 -9.31
C TYR A 79 -20.86 -6.00 -10.25
N CYS A 80 -20.41 -7.18 -10.69
CA CYS A 80 -21.13 -7.97 -11.71
C CYS A 80 -21.30 -9.46 -11.36
N ASN A 81 -20.93 -9.87 -10.14
CA ASN A 81 -21.07 -11.24 -9.61
C ASN A 81 -20.32 -12.34 -10.38
N LYS A 82 -19.39 -11.99 -11.27
CA LYS A 82 -18.53 -12.98 -11.94
C LYS A 82 -17.59 -13.67 -10.94
N LEU A 83 -17.44 -14.98 -11.11
CA LEU A 83 -16.58 -15.83 -10.29
C LEU A 83 -15.24 -16.11 -11.00
N PHE A 84 -14.18 -16.25 -10.20
CA PHE A 84 -12.81 -16.42 -10.64
C PHE A 84 -12.09 -17.43 -9.74
N ARG A 85 -11.23 -18.24 -10.35
CA ARG A 85 -10.44 -19.26 -9.62
C ARG A 85 -9.27 -18.68 -8.81
N SER A 86 -8.91 -17.42 -9.01
CA SER A 86 -7.85 -16.76 -8.25
C SER A 86 -8.04 -15.25 -8.17
N SER A 87 -7.58 -14.63 -7.08
CA SER A 87 -7.60 -13.17 -6.90
C SER A 87 -6.89 -12.46 -8.05
N LYS A 88 -5.79 -13.00 -8.59
CA LYS A 88 -5.10 -12.43 -9.76
C LYS A 88 -6.02 -12.27 -10.98
N TYR A 89 -6.91 -13.22 -11.23
CA TYR A 89 -7.84 -13.12 -12.36
C TYR A 89 -8.98 -12.13 -12.09
N LEU A 90 -9.44 -12.05 -10.84
CA LEU A 90 -10.39 -11.04 -10.41
C LEU A 90 -9.79 -9.64 -10.51
N ASP A 91 -8.59 -9.42 -9.98
CA ASP A 91 -7.84 -8.15 -10.07
C ASP A 91 -7.73 -7.66 -11.51
N ARG A 92 -7.31 -8.53 -12.43
CA ARG A 92 -7.24 -8.21 -13.86
C ARG A 92 -8.62 -7.88 -14.44
N HIS A 93 -9.66 -8.59 -14.02
CA HIS A 93 -11.02 -8.30 -14.44
C HIS A 93 -11.46 -6.91 -13.97
N MET A 94 -11.23 -6.58 -12.70
CA MET A 94 -11.55 -5.28 -12.10
C MET A 94 -10.89 -4.13 -12.87
N LEU A 95 -9.58 -4.23 -13.10
CA LEU A 95 -8.83 -3.16 -13.78
C LEU A 95 -9.18 -3.01 -15.28
N ASN A 96 -9.75 -4.05 -15.91
CA ASN A 96 -10.12 -4.01 -17.33
C ASN A 96 -11.58 -3.64 -17.57
N LYS A 97 -12.49 -4.07 -16.68
CA LYS A 97 -13.94 -3.98 -16.88
C LYS A 97 -14.62 -2.99 -15.93
N HIS A 98 -13.95 -2.62 -14.85
CA HIS A 98 -14.45 -1.76 -13.78
C HIS A 98 -13.47 -0.60 -13.49
N LYS A 99 -12.74 -0.16 -14.51
CA LYS A 99 -11.73 0.90 -14.37
C LYS A 99 -12.32 2.27 -14.01
N GLU A 100 -13.61 2.46 -14.25
CA GLU A 100 -14.38 3.64 -13.87
C GLU A 100 -14.41 3.86 -12.35
N PHE A 101 -14.20 2.82 -11.55
CA PHE A 101 -14.13 2.90 -10.08
C PHE A 101 -12.71 3.13 -9.55
N VAL A 102 -11.71 3.28 -10.43
CA VAL A 102 -10.35 3.65 -10.04
C VAL A 102 -10.27 5.17 -9.91
N ILE A 103 -9.87 5.65 -8.72
CA ILE A 103 -9.75 7.09 -8.46
C ILE A 103 -8.45 7.60 -9.12
N ASN A 104 -8.56 8.64 -9.93
CA ASN A 104 -7.41 9.23 -10.65
C ASN A 104 -7.32 10.76 -10.47
N ASN A 105 -7.78 11.29 -9.34
CA ASN A 105 -7.63 12.70 -8.98
C ASN A 105 -6.30 12.97 -8.27
N SER A 106 -6.00 14.23 -7.98
CA SER A 106 -4.74 14.64 -7.34
C SER A 106 -4.58 14.15 -5.90
N THR A 107 -5.66 13.78 -5.22
CA THR A 107 -5.64 13.28 -3.83
C THR A 107 -5.46 11.75 -3.78
N ALA A 108 -5.65 11.06 -4.91
CA ALA A 108 -5.50 9.61 -4.99
C ALA A 108 -4.03 9.20 -4.83
N SER A 109 -3.78 8.32 -3.88
CA SER A 109 -2.48 7.74 -3.58
C SER A 109 -2.42 6.30 -4.08
N CYS A 110 -1.34 5.98 -4.79
CA CYS A 110 -0.99 4.61 -5.10
C CYS A 110 -0.23 4.01 -3.90
N LEU A 111 -0.89 3.20 -3.08
CA LEU A 111 -0.22 2.63 -1.89
C LEU A 111 0.93 1.68 -2.27
N ALA A 112 0.93 1.12 -3.48
CA ALA A 112 2.03 0.29 -3.97
C ALA A 112 3.37 1.03 -4.03
N ASP A 113 3.36 2.37 -4.17
CA ASP A 113 4.58 3.19 -4.17
C ASP A 113 5.33 3.12 -2.83
N TYR A 114 4.63 2.80 -1.72
CA TYR A 114 5.20 2.66 -0.39
C TYR A 114 5.63 1.22 -0.07
N CYS A 115 5.46 0.30 -1.02
CA CYS A 115 5.85 -1.09 -0.81
C CYS A 115 7.31 -1.28 -0.40
N PRO A 116 8.30 -0.50 -0.90
CA PRO A 116 9.67 -0.57 -0.43
C PRO A 116 9.86 -0.20 1.06
N LEU A 117 8.99 0.65 1.62
CA LEU A 117 9.02 1.02 3.04
C LEU A 117 8.40 -0.08 3.90
N PHE A 118 7.30 -0.66 3.41
CA PHE A 118 6.57 -1.75 4.07
C PHE A 118 7.16 -3.14 3.78
N MET A 119 8.20 -3.22 2.96
CA MET A 119 8.89 -4.44 2.56
C MET A 119 7.95 -5.56 2.05
N CYS A 120 6.96 -5.24 1.19
CA CYS A 120 5.94 -6.26 0.85
C CYS A 120 6.48 -7.50 0.14
N ASP A 121 7.67 -7.45 -0.45
CA ASP A 121 8.34 -8.62 -1.06
C ASP A 121 8.67 -9.71 -0.03
N LEU A 122 8.83 -9.34 1.23
CA LEU A 122 9.12 -10.24 2.34
C LEU A 122 7.87 -10.87 2.95
N ILE A 123 6.70 -10.32 2.64
CA ILE A 123 5.42 -10.72 3.21
C ILE A 123 4.75 -11.72 2.26
N SER A 124 4.40 -12.90 2.76
CA SER A 124 3.68 -13.90 1.97
C SER A 124 2.36 -13.34 1.42
N LYS A 125 1.86 -13.94 0.34
CA LYS A 125 0.51 -13.72 -0.19
C LYS A 125 -0.58 -14.14 0.81
N ASP A 126 -0.22 -14.97 1.77
CA ASP A 126 -1.14 -15.53 2.74
C ASP A 126 -1.34 -14.54 3.91
N ASN A 127 -2.58 -14.42 4.37
CA ASN A 127 -3.09 -13.46 5.36
C ASN A 127 -2.42 -13.51 6.77
N ASN A 128 -1.33 -14.25 6.91
CA ASN A 128 -0.54 -14.40 8.12
C ASN A 128 0.80 -13.66 7.94
N ILE A 129 0.70 -12.33 7.97
CA ILE A 129 1.73 -11.37 7.54
C ILE A 129 3.07 -11.51 8.29
N ARG A 130 3.08 -12.10 9.51
CA ARG A 130 4.31 -12.26 10.31
C ARG A 130 4.75 -13.71 10.57
N SER A 131 3.94 -14.73 10.28
CA SER A 131 4.32 -16.13 10.58
C SER A 131 5.04 -16.84 9.43
N ASN A 132 5.15 -16.23 8.26
CA ASN A 132 5.86 -16.79 7.10
C ASN A 132 6.73 -15.72 6.40
N ILE A 133 7.66 -15.08 7.13
CA ILE A 133 8.79 -14.43 6.48
C ILE A 133 9.52 -15.54 5.73
N LYS A 134 9.60 -15.44 4.40
CA LYS A 134 10.27 -16.43 3.55
C LYS A 134 11.74 -16.51 3.96
N SER A 135 12.06 -17.43 4.87
CA SER A 135 13.41 -17.77 5.33
C SER A 135 14.27 -16.52 5.61
N PHE A 136 14.41 -16.16 6.90
CA PHE A 136 15.32 -15.10 7.34
C PHE A 136 16.71 -15.17 6.66
N ASP A 137 17.17 -16.38 6.31
CA ASP A 137 18.41 -16.67 5.59
C ASP A 137 18.55 -16.04 4.18
N LYS A 138 17.45 -15.61 3.54
CA LYS A 138 17.48 -14.93 2.21
C LYS A 138 17.25 -13.43 2.30
N VAL A 139 16.90 -12.90 3.46
CA VAL A 139 16.74 -11.47 3.67
C VAL A 139 18.14 -10.89 3.78
N LYS A 140 18.54 -10.05 2.81
CA LYS A 140 19.78 -9.28 2.93
C LYS A 140 19.67 -8.46 4.22
N VAL A 141 20.50 -8.80 5.20
CA VAL A 141 20.60 -8.03 6.46
C VAL A 141 20.94 -6.60 6.08
N CYS A 142 20.09 -5.65 6.45
CA CYS A 142 20.39 -4.24 6.27
C CYS A 142 21.61 -3.88 7.11
N ASP A 143 22.55 -3.14 6.54
CA ASP A 143 23.58 -2.49 7.34
C ASP A 143 23.01 -1.27 8.07
N GLU A 144 23.81 -0.67 8.95
CA GLU A 144 23.39 0.48 9.75
C GLU A 144 22.97 1.68 8.88
N SER A 145 23.64 1.89 7.74
CA SER A 145 23.33 2.99 6.83
C SER A 145 22.01 2.77 6.10
N ASP A 146 21.75 1.53 5.64
CA ASP A 146 20.49 1.12 5.04
C ASP A 146 19.32 1.27 6.02
N PHE A 147 19.53 0.90 7.29
CA PHE A 147 18.52 1.03 8.34
C PHE A 147 18.18 2.50 8.62
N ILE A 148 19.19 3.33 8.87
CA ILE A 148 19.01 4.77 9.13
C ILE A 148 18.29 5.43 7.95
N HIS A 149 18.68 5.08 6.72
CA HIS A 149 18.03 5.60 5.53
C HIS A 149 16.55 5.24 5.48
N ARG A 150 16.19 3.96 5.60
CA ARG A 150 14.79 3.50 5.57
C ARG A 150 13.96 4.06 6.73
N GLN A 151 14.55 4.13 7.92
CA GLN A 151 13.91 4.72 9.10
C GLN A 151 13.58 6.20 8.84
N SER A 152 14.51 6.96 8.24
CA SER A 152 14.28 8.37 7.91
C SER A 152 13.15 8.56 6.89
N GLN A 153 13.04 7.66 5.91
CA GLN A 153 11.95 7.69 4.92
C GLN A 153 10.61 7.38 5.57
N CYS A 154 10.54 6.34 6.39
CA CYS A 154 9.33 5.99 7.14
C CYS A 154 8.88 7.15 8.03
N LYS A 155 9.81 7.72 8.79
CA LYS A 155 9.54 8.88 9.65
C LYS A 155 8.99 10.06 8.87
N ALA A 156 9.59 10.44 7.74
CA ALA A 156 9.12 11.56 6.95
C ALA A 156 7.69 11.37 6.42
N VAL A 157 7.35 10.15 6.00
CA VAL A 157 5.98 9.84 5.54
C VAL A 157 4.99 9.92 6.71
N ILE A 158 5.33 9.34 7.87
CA ILE A 158 4.47 9.38 9.06
C ILE A 158 4.31 10.81 9.57
N ASP A 159 5.40 11.56 9.71
CA ASP A 159 5.38 12.96 10.13
C ASP A 159 4.48 13.78 9.18
N SER A 160 4.55 13.59 7.86
CA SER A 160 3.66 14.27 6.90
C SER A 160 2.17 13.97 7.09
N CYS A 161 1.83 12.87 7.77
CA CYS A 161 0.46 12.47 8.03
C CYS A 161 -0.10 13.01 9.34
N PHE A 162 0.75 13.33 10.33
CA PHE A 162 0.33 13.72 11.68
C PHE A 162 0.85 15.08 12.13
N ASP A 163 1.82 15.67 11.43
CA ASP A 163 2.25 17.03 11.69
C ASP A 163 1.18 17.98 11.17
N SER A 164 0.41 18.51 12.11
CA SER A 164 -0.53 19.60 11.89
C SER A 164 0.23 20.83 11.39
N SER A 165 0.17 21.05 10.07
CA SER A 165 0.32 22.37 9.46
C SER A 165 -1.06 22.96 9.22
#